data_AF-A0A371LEG0-F1
#
_entry.id   AF-A0A371LEG0-F1
#
_cell.length_a   1.000
_cell.length_b   1.000
_cell.length_c   1.000
_cell.angle_alpha   90.00
_cell.angle_beta   90.00
_cell.angle_gamma   90.00
#
_symmetry.space_group_name_H-M   'P 1'
#
loop_
_entity.id
_entity.type
_entity.pdbx_description
1 polymer ?
#
loop_
_entity_poly.entity_id
_entity_poly.type
_entity_poly.pdbx_seq_one_letter_code
_entity_poly.pdbx_strand_id
1 'polypeptide(L)'
;MEGDKPTVTVGILGFHDSRETKAISNAVTALGHEAVWLHEEAVGIDVSPSGVALDPDVDVVVNRLLLSKSTSPLEDLSIASCYAAVRPVLNDPRNVLFAVHKHATSSRLAAAGVPVPHTYMATADARLNAAREGFGTPVVYKTAIGTNGGGTWLVDHDRAVSATVDGRRAFIQEYVDASERHRDLRIYIVDDEVVGAMYRYAPAGDWRTNVALGGDVEDATEELSPEATETALRATRALGLDYAGVDLIESDDGWVVLEVNPTAGFRGLFRATGRSPAAAIARLAIERAGGRVDPALVERVGRSLDGTRPADAPSGIRDERVPVVGHAERVTVTGVSGSKAVLARIDTAASTTRIDPRLAADLGTEPPDVVDDGAPPRVDIVVELAGERRTVTAVLDEDVGPETPLRIGRDLLRDYYVDVRRGVRGDAGD
;
A
#
# COMPACT_ATOMS: atom_id res chain seq x y z
N MET A 1 17.45 -40.61 19.15
CA MET A 1 17.32 -40.39 17.70
C MET A 1 16.24 -39.33 17.55
N GLU A 2 16.66 -38.10 17.36
CA GLU A 2 15.77 -36.98 17.06
C GLU A 2 15.30 -37.23 15.63
N GLY A 3 14.02 -37.60 15.48
CA GLY A 3 13.46 -37.97 14.18
C GLY A 3 13.63 -36.83 13.19
N ASP A 4 14.01 -37.17 11.95
CA ASP A 4 14.18 -36.24 10.86
C ASP A 4 12.94 -35.34 10.77
N LYS A 5 13.13 -34.02 10.87
CA LYS A 5 12.01 -33.07 10.91
C LYS A 5 11.43 -32.99 9.49
N PRO A 6 10.10 -33.00 9.31
CA PRO A 6 9.52 -32.94 7.97
C PRO A 6 9.89 -31.60 7.32
N THR A 7 10.62 -31.67 6.21
CA THR A 7 10.71 -30.56 5.26
C THR A 7 9.31 -30.28 4.75
N VAL A 8 8.96 -29.01 4.62
CA VAL A 8 7.65 -28.56 4.11
C VAL A 8 7.90 -27.61 2.96
N THR A 9 6.94 -27.52 2.06
CA THR A 9 6.97 -26.63 0.90
C THR A 9 6.04 -25.44 1.14
N VAL A 10 6.63 -24.25 1.24
CA VAL A 10 5.91 -22.98 1.44
C VAL A 10 5.74 -22.29 0.09
N GLY A 11 4.49 -22.10 -0.33
CA GLY A 11 4.14 -21.28 -1.49
C GLY A 11 4.10 -19.79 -1.14
N ILE A 12 4.80 -18.93 -1.88
CA ILE A 12 4.72 -17.48 -1.70
C ILE A 12 3.92 -16.91 -2.88
N LEU A 13 2.64 -16.61 -2.63
CA LEU A 13 1.68 -16.16 -3.65
C LEU A 13 1.79 -14.66 -3.88
N GLY A 14 2.33 -14.27 -5.02
CA GLY A 14 2.50 -12.87 -5.38
C GLY A 14 2.83 -12.68 -6.86
N PHE A 15 1.99 -11.91 -7.56
CA PHE A 15 2.15 -11.62 -9.00
C PHE A 15 2.97 -10.39 -9.31
N HIS A 16 3.65 -9.83 -8.30
CA HIS A 16 4.47 -8.64 -8.44
C HIS A 16 5.89 -8.96 -7.98
N ASP A 17 6.89 -8.42 -8.69
CA ASP A 17 8.27 -8.52 -8.24
C ASP A 17 8.51 -7.55 -7.08
N SER A 18 8.47 -8.07 -5.85
CA SER A 18 8.86 -7.32 -4.65
C SER A 18 10.04 -7.93 -3.92
N ARG A 19 10.79 -7.05 -3.27
CA ARG A 19 11.88 -7.44 -2.37
C ARG A 19 11.34 -8.23 -1.17
N GLU A 20 10.12 -7.92 -0.73
CA GLU A 20 9.43 -8.62 0.35
C GLU A 20 9.14 -10.07 0.00
N THR A 21 8.59 -10.35 -1.19
CA THR A 21 8.33 -11.72 -1.65
C THR A 21 9.63 -12.53 -1.74
N LYS A 22 10.68 -11.94 -2.32
CA LYS A 22 12.02 -12.54 -2.37
C LYS A 22 12.56 -12.85 -0.98
N ALA A 23 12.45 -11.89 -0.05
CA ALA A 23 12.95 -12.06 1.31
C ALA A 23 12.23 -13.18 2.07
N ILE A 24 10.91 -13.33 1.91
CA ILE A 24 10.17 -14.44 2.51
C ILE A 24 10.62 -15.78 1.91
N SER A 25 10.71 -15.88 0.58
CA SER A 25 11.17 -17.09 -0.11
C SER A 25 12.59 -17.51 0.32
N ASN A 26 13.52 -16.55 0.34
CA ASN A 26 14.90 -16.78 0.79
C ASN A 26 14.95 -17.17 2.27
N ALA A 27 14.10 -16.57 3.11
CA ALA A 27 14.02 -16.93 4.53
C ALA A 27 13.53 -18.36 4.76
N VAL A 28 12.53 -18.83 4.00
CA VAL A 28 12.08 -20.23 4.05
C VAL A 28 13.24 -21.19 3.72
N THR A 29 13.96 -20.91 2.63
CA THR A 29 15.14 -21.70 2.23
C THR A 29 16.24 -21.66 3.29
N ALA A 30 16.54 -20.48 3.83
CA ALA A 30 17.55 -20.30 4.88
C ALA A 30 17.19 -21.01 6.20
N LEU A 31 15.90 -21.23 6.45
CA LEU A 31 15.38 -21.99 7.58
C LEU A 31 15.36 -23.52 7.34
N GLY A 32 15.81 -23.98 6.16
CA GLY A 32 15.95 -25.40 5.83
C GLY A 32 14.70 -26.04 5.22
N HIS A 33 13.78 -25.24 4.69
CA HIS A 33 12.53 -25.70 4.06
C HIS A 33 12.47 -25.30 2.58
N GLU A 34 11.52 -25.86 1.83
CA GLU A 34 11.37 -25.57 0.41
C GLU A 34 10.48 -24.35 0.19
N ALA A 35 10.93 -23.42 -0.65
CA ALA A 35 10.17 -22.24 -1.04
C ALA A 35 9.76 -22.37 -2.50
N VAL A 36 8.50 -22.03 -2.81
CA VAL A 36 7.99 -21.97 -4.17
C VAL A 36 7.30 -20.63 -4.39
N TRP A 37 7.76 -19.84 -5.34
CA TRP A 37 7.12 -18.60 -5.74
C TRP A 37 5.93 -18.90 -6.66
N LEU A 38 4.72 -18.71 -6.14
CA LEU A 38 3.48 -18.82 -6.90
C LEU A 38 3.21 -17.50 -7.64
N HIS A 39 3.82 -17.34 -8.82
CA HIS A 39 3.64 -16.19 -9.72
C HIS A 39 2.61 -16.48 -10.83
N GLU A 40 2.16 -15.45 -11.57
CA GLU A 40 1.04 -15.55 -12.53
C GLU A 40 1.24 -16.68 -13.57
N GLU A 41 2.45 -16.81 -14.11
CA GLU A 41 2.77 -17.86 -15.11
C GLU A 41 2.97 -19.27 -14.53
N ALA A 42 3.08 -19.43 -13.20
CA ALA A 42 3.36 -20.72 -12.55
C ALA A 42 2.13 -21.39 -11.96
N VAL A 43 1.04 -20.67 -11.73
CA VAL A 43 -0.11 -21.18 -10.98
C VAL A 43 -1.06 -21.96 -11.90
N GLY A 44 -1.21 -23.26 -11.61
CA GLY A 44 -2.25 -24.15 -12.12
C GLY A 44 -3.12 -24.67 -10.98
N ILE A 45 -4.44 -24.74 -11.21
CA ILE A 45 -5.41 -25.31 -10.27
C ILE A 45 -6.35 -26.20 -11.07
N ASP A 46 -6.31 -27.50 -10.80
CA ASP A 46 -7.23 -28.47 -11.40
C ASP A 46 -8.37 -28.78 -10.43
N VAL A 47 -9.61 -28.72 -10.94
CA VAL A 47 -10.82 -29.03 -10.17
C VAL A 47 -11.57 -30.14 -10.87
N SER A 48 -11.68 -31.28 -10.19
CA SER A 48 -12.32 -32.47 -10.71
C SER A 48 -13.24 -33.10 -9.65
N PRO A 49 -14.07 -34.09 -10.01
CA PRO A 49 -14.85 -34.83 -9.02
C PRO A 49 -14.00 -35.51 -7.94
N SER A 50 -12.71 -35.73 -8.18
CA SER A 50 -11.74 -36.26 -7.21
C SER A 50 -11.20 -35.23 -6.21
N GLY A 51 -11.43 -33.93 -6.43
CA GLY A 51 -10.99 -32.86 -5.54
C GLY A 51 -10.30 -31.70 -6.28
N VAL A 52 -9.53 -30.93 -5.54
CA VAL A 52 -8.72 -29.82 -6.06
C VAL A 52 -7.24 -30.22 -5.97
N ALA A 53 -6.54 -30.12 -7.10
CA ALA A 53 -5.09 -30.30 -7.17
C ALA A 53 -4.41 -28.97 -7.52
N LEU A 54 -3.31 -28.68 -6.83
CA LEU A 54 -2.50 -27.49 -7.03
C LEU A 54 -1.25 -27.85 -7.84
N ASP A 55 -0.89 -26.99 -8.79
CA ASP A 55 0.35 -27.12 -9.57
C ASP A 55 1.06 -25.75 -9.58
N PRO A 56 2.22 -25.59 -8.92
CA PRO A 56 2.87 -26.58 -8.06
C PRO A 56 2.09 -26.83 -6.77
N ASP A 57 2.21 -28.06 -6.23
CA ASP A 57 1.66 -28.40 -4.91
C ASP A 57 2.54 -27.83 -3.79
N VAL A 58 1.90 -27.34 -2.73
CA VAL A 58 2.55 -26.70 -1.58
C VAL A 58 1.76 -27.04 -0.31
N ASP A 59 2.42 -27.07 0.85
CA ASP A 59 1.78 -27.42 2.13
C ASP A 59 1.04 -26.23 2.75
N VAL A 60 1.51 -25.01 2.48
CA VAL A 60 0.99 -23.75 3.04
C VAL A 60 1.28 -22.60 2.09
N VAL A 61 0.45 -21.57 2.09
CA VAL A 61 0.63 -20.37 1.25
C VAL A 61 0.83 -19.13 2.10
N VAL A 62 1.86 -18.35 1.80
CA VAL A 62 1.99 -16.96 2.22
C VAL A 62 1.41 -16.06 1.14
N ASN A 63 0.21 -15.55 1.37
CA ASN A 63 -0.52 -14.64 0.49
C ASN A 63 0.07 -13.22 0.54
N ARG A 64 0.83 -12.87 -0.50
CA ARG A 64 1.42 -11.55 -0.73
C ARG A 64 0.76 -10.78 -1.86
N LEU A 65 -0.42 -11.18 -2.35
CA LEU A 65 -1.10 -10.46 -3.43
C LEU A 65 -1.33 -8.99 -3.08
N LEU A 66 -0.84 -8.09 -3.93
CA LEU A 66 -0.93 -6.65 -3.71
C LEU A 66 -2.21 -6.10 -4.34
N LEU A 67 -3.37 -6.49 -3.78
CA LEU A 67 -4.69 -6.20 -4.33
C LEU A 67 -4.95 -4.71 -4.56
N SER A 68 -4.36 -3.86 -3.73
CA SER A 68 -4.51 -2.41 -3.79
C SER A 68 -3.85 -1.78 -5.03
N LYS A 69 -2.95 -2.50 -5.71
CA LYS A 69 -2.35 -2.13 -7.01
C LYS A 69 -2.82 -2.99 -8.17
N SER A 70 -3.64 -4.02 -7.92
CA SER A 70 -4.15 -4.89 -8.97
C SER A 70 -5.20 -4.16 -9.81
N THR A 71 -5.22 -4.45 -11.11
CA THR A 71 -6.29 -4.04 -12.03
C THR A 71 -7.54 -4.91 -11.89
N SER A 72 -7.36 -6.14 -11.37
CA SER A 72 -8.42 -7.15 -11.20
C SER A 72 -8.36 -7.77 -9.79
N PRO A 73 -8.50 -6.98 -8.71
CA PRO A 73 -8.25 -7.45 -7.34
C PRO A 73 -9.19 -8.59 -6.89
N LEU A 74 -10.40 -8.67 -7.44
CA LEU A 74 -11.32 -9.77 -7.13
C LEU A 74 -10.90 -11.08 -7.80
N GLU A 75 -10.32 -11.02 -9.01
CA GLU A 75 -9.79 -12.18 -9.71
C GLU A 75 -8.55 -12.72 -8.98
N ASP A 76 -7.62 -11.82 -8.60
CA ASP A 76 -6.45 -12.18 -7.80
C ASP A 76 -6.85 -12.81 -6.45
N LEU A 77 -7.83 -12.20 -5.77
CA LEU A 77 -8.35 -12.74 -4.51
C LEU A 77 -9.03 -14.10 -4.69
N SER A 78 -9.67 -14.34 -5.83
CA SER A 78 -10.27 -15.63 -6.15
C SER A 78 -9.21 -16.74 -6.20
N ILE A 79 -8.03 -16.45 -6.76
CA ILE A 79 -6.90 -17.39 -6.81
C ILE A 79 -6.44 -17.75 -5.39
N ALA A 80 -6.25 -16.76 -4.51
CA ALA A 80 -5.94 -17.03 -3.11
C ALA A 80 -7.04 -17.83 -2.40
N SER A 81 -8.30 -17.64 -2.77
CA SER A 81 -9.45 -18.38 -2.22
C SER A 81 -9.45 -19.84 -2.66
N CYS A 82 -8.99 -20.15 -3.89
CA CYS A 82 -8.80 -21.53 -4.35
C CYS A 82 -7.74 -22.27 -3.51
N TYR A 83 -6.61 -21.62 -3.21
CA TYR A 83 -5.62 -22.20 -2.28
C TYR A 83 -6.21 -22.40 -0.88
N ALA A 84 -6.93 -21.41 -0.35
CA ALA A 84 -7.55 -21.49 0.98
C ALA A 84 -8.61 -22.59 1.11
N ALA A 85 -9.14 -23.11 0.01
CA ALA A 85 -10.08 -24.22 0.02
C ALA A 85 -9.43 -25.56 0.42
N VAL A 86 -8.11 -25.71 0.20
CA VAL A 86 -7.40 -27.00 0.39
C VAL A 86 -6.07 -26.91 1.13
N ARG A 87 -5.56 -25.70 1.40
CA ARG A 87 -4.32 -25.43 2.15
C ARG A 87 -4.51 -24.29 3.15
N PRO A 88 -3.74 -24.25 4.25
CA PRO A 88 -3.63 -23.06 5.09
C PRO A 88 -3.03 -21.88 4.31
N VAL A 89 -3.55 -20.67 4.52
CA VAL A 89 -3.12 -19.44 3.82
C VAL A 89 -2.89 -18.31 4.82
N LEU A 90 -1.74 -17.64 4.74
CA LEU A 90 -1.32 -16.53 5.59
C LEU A 90 -1.13 -15.25 4.74
N ASN A 91 -1.98 -14.24 4.76
CA ASN A 91 -3.24 -14.10 5.49
C ASN A 91 -4.42 -14.76 4.73
N ASP A 92 -5.43 -15.23 5.46
CA ASP A 92 -6.69 -15.73 4.88
C ASP A 92 -7.30 -14.69 3.91
N PRO A 93 -7.63 -15.05 2.66
CA PRO A 93 -8.13 -14.11 1.65
C PRO A 93 -9.39 -13.36 2.11
N ARG A 94 -10.27 -13.99 2.90
CA ARG A 94 -11.48 -13.33 3.42
C ARG A 94 -11.13 -12.18 4.36
N ASN A 95 -10.09 -12.34 5.17
CA ASN A 95 -9.61 -11.30 6.09
C ASN A 95 -8.83 -10.22 5.34
N VAL A 96 -8.04 -10.59 4.33
CA VAL A 96 -7.37 -9.63 3.43
C VAL A 96 -8.38 -8.73 2.73
N LEU A 97 -9.52 -9.27 2.25
CA LEU A 97 -10.58 -8.48 1.63
C LEU A 97 -11.09 -7.35 2.53
N PHE A 98 -11.27 -7.60 3.83
CA PHE A 98 -11.66 -6.56 4.76
C PHE A 98 -10.53 -5.55 4.98
N ALA A 99 -9.31 -6.05 5.20
CA ALA A 99 -8.15 -5.22 5.53
C ALA A 99 -7.77 -4.21 4.43
N VAL A 100 -8.00 -4.54 3.15
CA VAL A 100 -7.73 -3.61 2.03
C VAL A 100 -8.76 -2.47 1.91
N HIS A 101 -9.89 -2.55 2.60
CA HIS A 101 -10.93 -1.52 2.60
C HIS A 101 -10.86 -0.69 3.90
N LYS A 102 -10.31 0.52 3.83
CA LYS A 102 -10.05 1.38 5.00
C LYS A 102 -11.27 1.58 5.90
N HIS A 103 -12.44 1.87 5.31
CA HIS A 103 -13.67 2.05 6.08
C HIS A 103 -14.17 0.73 6.71
N ALA A 104 -14.08 -0.39 5.99
CA ALA A 104 -14.49 -1.69 6.53
C ALA A 104 -13.58 -2.13 7.69
N THR A 105 -12.28 -1.89 7.56
CA THR A 105 -11.30 -2.02 8.65
C THR A 105 -11.71 -1.19 9.86
N SER A 106 -11.93 0.13 9.68
CA SER A 106 -12.36 1.01 10.77
C SER A 106 -13.64 0.53 11.45
N SER A 107 -14.65 0.11 10.69
CA SER A 107 -15.91 -0.43 11.23
C SER A 107 -15.69 -1.70 12.07
N ARG A 108 -14.84 -2.62 11.62
CA ARG A 108 -14.55 -3.88 12.33
C ARG A 108 -13.73 -3.65 13.60
N LEU A 109 -12.77 -2.73 13.55
CA LEU A 109 -11.98 -2.30 14.70
C LEU A 109 -12.85 -1.64 15.77
N ALA A 110 -13.70 -0.69 15.38
CA ALA A 110 -14.62 -0.02 16.29
C ALA A 110 -15.61 -1.03 16.95
N ALA A 111 -16.14 -1.98 16.17
CA ALA A 111 -17.00 -3.04 16.70
C ALA A 111 -16.30 -3.97 17.72
N ALA A 112 -14.96 -4.10 17.62
CA ALA A 112 -14.13 -4.84 18.57
C ALA A 112 -13.61 -3.96 19.73
N GLY A 113 -14.07 -2.69 19.82
CA GLY A 113 -13.64 -1.73 20.82
C GLY A 113 -12.19 -1.27 20.66
N VAL A 114 -11.59 -1.43 19.47
CA VAL A 114 -10.26 -0.93 19.16
C VAL A 114 -10.40 0.55 18.76
N PRO A 115 -9.65 1.48 19.39
CA PRO A 115 -9.75 2.90 19.08
C PRO A 115 -9.42 3.20 17.62
N VAL A 116 -10.29 3.97 16.96
CA VAL A 116 -10.13 4.48 15.59
C VAL A 116 -10.64 5.92 15.56
N PRO A 117 -10.10 6.80 14.69
CA PRO A 117 -10.63 8.15 14.54
C PRO A 117 -12.10 8.14 14.11
N HIS A 118 -12.86 9.16 14.51
CA HIS A 118 -14.25 9.29 14.07
C HIS A 118 -14.30 9.28 12.54
N THR A 119 -15.10 8.39 11.96
CA THR A 119 -15.11 8.12 10.52
C THR A 119 -16.55 8.01 10.03
N TYR A 120 -16.86 8.64 8.89
CA TYR A 120 -18.18 8.60 8.27
C TYR A 120 -18.10 8.35 6.77
N MET A 121 -18.79 7.32 6.29
CA MET A 121 -19.02 7.06 4.88
C MET A 121 -20.49 7.23 4.53
N ALA A 122 -20.76 7.89 3.42
CA ALA A 122 -22.06 7.88 2.76
C ALA A 122 -21.90 7.50 1.29
N THR A 123 -22.96 6.94 0.71
CA THR A 123 -22.99 6.58 -0.71
C THR A 123 -23.53 7.70 -1.61
N ALA A 124 -23.95 8.82 -1.01
CA ALA A 124 -24.51 9.97 -1.71
C ALA A 124 -23.87 11.27 -1.19
N ASP A 125 -23.50 12.15 -2.12
CA ASP A 125 -22.77 13.39 -1.84
C ASP A 125 -23.51 14.27 -0.83
N ALA A 126 -24.84 14.43 -0.98
CA ALA A 126 -25.66 15.22 -0.06
C ALA A 126 -25.57 14.72 1.39
N ARG A 127 -25.51 13.39 1.61
CA ARG A 127 -25.38 12.82 2.95
C ARG A 127 -23.96 12.97 3.50
N LEU A 128 -22.95 12.80 2.66
CA LEU A 128 -21.55 12.97 3.08
C LEU A 128 -21.31 14.42 3.53
N ASN A 129 -21.76 15.41 2.75
CA ASN A 129 -21.59 16.81 3.08
C ASN A 129 -22.43 17.25 4.29
N ALA A 130 -23.67 16.76 4.42
CA ALA A 130 -24.49 17.08 5.60
C ALA A 130 -23.89 16.53 6.90
N ALA A 131 -23.35 15.31 6.88
CA ALA A 131 -22.69 14.73 8.06
C ALA A 131 -21.37 15.43 8.41
N ARG A 132 -20.72 16.06 7.41
CA ARG A 132 -19.45 16.74 7.59
C ARG A 132 -19.53 17.90 8.59
N GLU A 133 -20.68 18.57 8.73
CA GLU A 133 -20.88 19.62 9.73
C GLU A 133 -20.66 19.14 11.18
N GLY A 134 -20.72 17.83 11.43
CA GLY A 134 -20.42 17.22 12.72
C GLY A 134 -18.95 16.88 12.96
N PHE A 135 -18.04 17.24 12.03
CA PHE A 135 -16.59 17.04 12.15
C PHE A 135 -15.89 18.38 12.39
N GLY A 136 -14.69 18.35 12.96
CA GLY A 136 -13.79 19.51 12.98
C GLY A 136 -13.21 19.83 11.60
N THR A 137 -12.56 21.00 11.49
CA THR A 137 -11.87 21.47 10.28
C THR A 137 -10.37 21.62 10.54
N PRO A 138 -9.48 21.17 9.65
CA PRO A 138 -9.78 20.43 8.42
C PRO A 138 -10.24 18.98 8.69
N VAL A 139 -10.96 18.37 7.74
CA VAL A 139 -11.35 16.96 7.79
C VAL A 139 -10.50 16.13 6.82
N VAL A 140 -10.18 14.90 7.22
CA VAL A 140 -9.49 13.95 6.34
C VAL A 140 -10.49 13.30 5.39
N TYR A 141 -10.32 13.50 4.09
CA TYR A 141 -11.13 12.88 3.04
C TYR A 141 -10.35 11.77 2.36
N LYS A 142 -10.88 10.54 2.33
CA LYS A 142 -10.15 9.33 1.90
C LYS A 142 -10.95 8.49 0.93
N THR A 143 -10.29 7.87 -0.04
CA THR A 143 -10.87 6.75 -0.80
C THR A 143 -10.89 5.47 0.04
N ALA A 144 -11.91 4.65 -0.14
CA ALA A 144 -12.08 3.38 0.60
C ALA A 144 -10.94 2.38 0.32
N ILE A 145 -10.36 2.43 -0.89
CA ILE A 145 -9.22 1.63 -1.30
C ILE A 145 -8.18 2.57 -1.92
N GLY A 146 -6.97 2.59 -1.36
CA GLY A 146 -5.87 3.43 -1.83
C GLY A 146 -4.51 2.81 -1.51
N THR A 147 -3.45 3.29 -2.16
CA THR A 147 -2.06 2.87 -1.91
C THR A 147 -1.14 4.06 -1.68
N ASN A 148 -0.12 3.87 -0.82
CA ASN A 148 1.05 4.75 -0.68
C ASN A 148 0.74 6.25 -0.47
N GLY A 149 -0.33 6.58 0.26
CA GLY A 149 -0.71 7.98 0.54
C GLY A 149 -1.55 8.64 -0.56
N GLY A 150 -1.79 7.95 -1.68
CA GLY A 150 -2.71 8.40 -2.71
C GLY A 150 -4.17 8.21 -2.30
N GLY A 151 -5.03 9.17 -2.62
CA GLY A 151 -6.45 9.11 -2.31
C GLY A 151 -6.80 9.61 -0.91
N THR A 152 -5.99 10.51 -0.35
CA THR A 152 -6.18 11.09 0.98
C THR A 152 -5.92 12.59 0.90
N TRP A 153 -6.88 13.41 1.33
CA TRP A 153 -6.82 14.87 1.27
C TRP A 153 -7.22 15.46 2.62
N LEU A 154 -6.72 16.66 2.94
CA LEU A 154 -7.30 17.53 3.96
C LEU A 154 -8.25 18.49 3.26
N VAL A 155 -9.46 18.62 3.77
CA VAL A 155 -10.51 19.44 3.16
C VAL A 155 -11.22 20.23 4.24
N ASP A 156 -11.46 21.51 4.01
CA ASP A 156 -12.28 22.34 4.88
C ASP A 156 -13.79 22.19 4.60
N HIS A 157 -14.61 22.75 5.48
CA HIS A 157 -16.07 22.71 5.32
C HIS A 157 -16.62 23.59 4.19
N ASP A 158 -15.80 24.47 3.60
CA ASP A 158 -16.23 25.42 2.58
C ASP A 158 -16.39 24.79 1.17
N ARG A 159 -15.73 23.65 0.92
CA ARG A 159 -15.75 22.94 -0.38
C ARG A 159 -16.58 21.69 -0.31
N ALA A 160 -17.55 21.48 -1.19
CA ALA A 160 -18.26 20.20 -1.22
C ALA A 160 -17.34 19.04 -1.64
N VAL A 161 -17.54 17.86 -1.05
CA VAL A 161 -16.85 16.62 -1.43
C VAL A 161 -17.83 15.61 -2.04
N SER A 162 -17.35 14.73 -2.92
CA SER A 162 -18.17 13.66 -3.49
C SER A 162 -18.16 12.41 -2.59
N ALA A 163 -19.19 11.57 -2.66
CA ALA A 163 -19.18 10.23 -2.06
C ALA A 163 -18.31 9.24 -2.84
N THR A 164 -17.77 9.67 -3.98
CA THR A 164 -16.86 8.89 -4.81
C THR A 164 -15.72 9.73 -5.37
N VAL A 165 -14.54 9.13 -5.47
CA VAL A 165 -13.43 9.66 -6.29
C VAL A 165 -13.07 8.59 -7.29
N ASP A 166 -13.12 8.94 -8.57
CA ASP A 166 -12.74 8.04 -9.67
C ASP A 166 -13.44 6.67 -9.64
N GLY A 167 -14.76 6.69 -9.41
CA GLY A 167 -15.58 5.47 -9.32
C GLY A 167 -15.37 4.64 -8.04
N ARG A 168 -14.44 5.02 -7.16
CA ARG A 168 -14.23 4.41 -5.84
C ARG A 168 -15.03 5.16 -4.79
N ARG A 169 -15.54 4.44 -3.79
CA ARG A 169 -16.18 5.08 -2.62
C ARG A 169 -15.18 5.93 -1.86
N ALA A 170 -15.64 7.04 -1.32
CA ALA A 170 -14.88 7.91 -0.45
C ALA A 170 -15.62 8.17 0.87
N PHE A 171 -14.88 8.57 1.89
CA PHE A 171 -15.37 8.79 3.24
C PHE A 171 -14.60 9.93 3.89
N ILE A 172 -15.17 10.50 4.95
CA ILE A 172 -14.53 11.51 5.79
C ILE A 172 -14.11 10.91 7.12
N GLN A 173 -13.04 11.43 7.70
CA GLN A 173 -12.48 11.01 8.96
C GLN A 173 -11.95 12.24 9.71
N GLU A 174 -12.07 12.24 11.02
CA GLU A 174 -11.46 13.24 11.88
C GLU A 174 -9.96 13.34 11.62
N TYR A 175 -9.47 14.58 11.52
CA TYR A 175 -8.04 14.85 11.49
C TYR A 175 -7.48 14.75 12.91
N VAL A 176 -6.62 13.76 13.14
CA VAL A 176 -5.92 13.60 14.41
C VAL A 176 -4.60 14.35 14.29
N ASP A 177 -4.51 15.51 14.93
CA ASP A 177 -3.31 16.33 14.93
C ASP A 177 -2.28 15.76 15.90
N ALA A 178 -1.17 15.26 15.36
CA ALA A 178 -0.13 14.63 16.16
C ALA A 178 1.12 15.51 16.25
N SER A 179 1.26 16.22 17.37
CA SER A 179 2.44 16.97 17.81
C SER A 179 3.02 17.99 16.81
N GLU A 180 4.03 18.78 17.23
CA GLU A 180 4.70 19.77 16.37
C GLU A 180 5.35 19.16 15.11
N ARG A 181 5.63 17.85 15.11
CA ARG A 181 6.15 17.11 13.94
C ARG A 181 5.25 15.93 13.65
N HIS A 182 4.44 16.04 12.59
CA HIS A 182 3.54 14.98 12.15
C HIS A 182 4.30 13.65 11.95
N ARG A 183 3.93 12.69 12.79
CA ARG A 183 4.49 11.34 12.79
C ARG A 183 3.37 10.33 13.01
N ASP A 184 3.60 9.12 12.52
CA ASP A 184 2.81 7.96 12.88
C ASP A 184 3.74 6.82 13.31
N LEU A 185 3.19 5.90 14.10
CA LEU A 185 3.89 4.72 14.60
C LEU A 185 3.45 3.50 13.79
N ARG A 186 4.38 2.90 13.04
CA ARG A 186 4.14 1.61 12.39
C ARG A 186 4.70 0.48 13.23
N ILE A 187 3.83 -0.44 13.65
CA ILE A 187 4.20 -1.69 14.34
C ILE A 187 4.00 -2.86 13.38
N TYR A 188 5.02 -3.69 13.20
CA TYR A 188 4.91 -4.91 12.39
C TYR A 188 4.67 -6.12 13.28
N ILE A 189 3.54 -6.77 13.09
CA ILE A 189 3.11 -7.93 13.88
C ILE A 189 3.13 -9.18 13.00
N VAL A 190 3.62 -10.28 13.57
CA VAL A 190 3.54 -11.64 13.01
C VAL A 190 3.18 -12.58 14.14
N ASP A 191 2.10 -13.34 14.00
CA ASP A 191 1.67 -14.35 14.99
C ASP A 191 1.52 -13.80 16.42
N ASP A 192 0.84 -12.66 16.57
CA ASP A 192 0.69 -11.93 17.84
C ASP A 192 2.02 -11.46 18.49
N GLU A 193 3.13 -11.49 17.75
CA GLU A 193 4.43 -10.98 18.20
C GLU A 193 4.83 -9.71 17.44
N VAL A 194 5.37 -8.72 18.16
CA VAL A 194 5.95 -7.52 17.56
C VAL A 194 7.34 -7.84 17.05
N VAL A 195 7.53 -7.75 15.74
CA VAL A 195 8.85 -7.92 15.09
C VAL A 195 9.71 -6.67 15.26
N GLY A 196 9.07 -5.50 15.16
CA GLY A 196 9.69 -4.20 15.33
C GLY A 196 8.70 -3.07 15.08
N ALA A 197 9.07 -1.87 15.49
CA ALA A 197 8.30 -0.67 15.23
C ALA A 197 9.18 0.48 14.73
N MET A 198 8.56 1.40 14.00
CA MET A 198 9.22 2.61 13.57
C MET A 198 8.29 3.81 13.65
N TYR A 199 8.83 4.95 14.04
CA TYR A 199 8.21 6.23 13.72
C TYR A 199 8.48 6.53 12.25
N ARG A 200 7.44 6.99 11.54
CA ARG A 200 7.61 7.59 10.22
C ARG A 200 7.24 9.05 10.30
N TYR A 201 8.08 9.88 9.72
CA TYR A 201 7.90 11.33 9.70
C TYR A 201 7.54 11.79 8.31
N ALA A 202 6.58 12.70 8.21
CA ALA A 202 6.23 13.32 6.94
C ALA A 202 7.42 14.16 6.43
N PRO A 203 7.68 14.18 5.11
CA PRO A 203 8.65 15.10 4.53
C PRO A 203 8.19 16.55 4.72
N ALA A 204 9.11 17.51 4.67
CA ALA A 204 8.79 18.92 4.84
C ALA A 204 7.67 19.38 3.85
N GLY A 205 6.63 20.04 4.38
CA GLY A 205 5.47 20.51 3.62
C GLY A 205 4.43 19.44 3.24
N ASP A 206 4.51 18.24 3.82
CA ASP A 206 3.48 17.19 3.71
C ASP A 206 3.07 16.73 5.12
N TRP A 207 1.85 16.25 5.28
CA TRP A 207 1.35 15.69 6.54
C TRP A 207 1.35 14.15 6.51
N ARG A 208 1.54 13.54 5.33
CA ARG A 208 1.55 12.09 5.15
C ARG A 208 2.95 11.53 5.39
N THR A 209 3.04 10.60 6.31
CA THR A 209 4.30 10.01 6.80
C THR A 209 4.79 8.81 5.97
N ASN A 210 4.11 8.48 4.86
CA ASN A 210 4.44 7.32 4.05
C ASN A 210 5.90 7.38 3.55
N VAL A 211 6.71 6.36 3.89
CA VAL A 211 8.11 6.20 3.42
C VAL A 211 8.22 6.27 1.88
N ALA A 212 7.18 5.87 1.15
CA ALA A 212 7.12 5.94 -0.31
C ALA A 212 7.17 7.38 -0.85
N LEU A 213 6.78 8.38 -0.05
CA LEU A 213 6.80 9.80 -0.38
C LEU A 213 8.10 10.50 0.04
N GLY A 214 9.08 9.75 0.57
CA GLY A 214 10.36 10.28 1.04
C GLY A 214 10.41 10.60 2.53
N GLY A 215 9.42 10.15 3.32
CA GLY A 215 9.42 10.28 4.77
C GLY A 215 10.62 9.59 5.43
N ASP A 216 11.12 10.19 6.51
CA ASP A 216 12.22 9.62 7.31
C ASP A 216 11.70 8.58 8.30
N VAL A 217 12.56 7.67 8.74
CA VAL A 217 12.20 6.57 9.64
C VAL A 217 13.16 6.46 10.80
N GLU A 218 12.62 6.17 11.97
CA GLU A 218 13.36 6.03 13.23
C GLU A 218 12.89 4.77 13.96
N ASP A 219 13.80 4.02 14.57
CA ASP A 219 13.45 2.82 15.34
C ASP A 219 12.68 3.22 16.60
N ALA A 220 11.50 2.64 16.79
CA ALA A 220 10.64 2.88 17.94
C ALA A 220 10.43 1.61 18.78
N THR A 221 11.15 0.53 18.48
CA THR A 221 10.86 -0.81 19.02
C THR A 221 11.00 -0.86 20.54
N GLU A 222 12.05 -0.26 21.09
CA GLU A 222 12.31 -0.22 22.54
C GLU A 222 11.49 0.86 23.27
N GLU A 223 10.85 1.76 22.52
CA GLU A 223 10.04 2.88 23.03
C GLU A 223 8.54 2.58 23.01
N LEU A 224 8.15 1.40 22.52
CA LEU A 224 6.75 1.00 22.44
C LEU A 224 6.10 1.00 23.82
N SER A 225 5.07 1.83 23.97
CA SER A 225 4.23 1.78 25.16
C SER A 225 3.43 0.45 25.20
N PRO A 226 3.11 -0.06 26.40
CA PRO A 226 2.22 -1.21 26.54
C PRO A 226 0.85 -0.98 25.87
N GLU A 227 0.37 0.26 25.89
CA GLU A 227 -0.89 0.65 25.27
C GLU A 227 -0.84 0.57 23.74
N ALA A 228 0.20 1.13 23.10
CA ALA A 228 0.37 1.06 21.65
C ALA A 228 0.50 -0.40 21.18
N THR A 229 1.26 -1.19 21.93
CA THR A 229 1.45 -2.63 21.67
C THR A 229 0.11 -3.38 21.74
N GLU A 230 -0.66 -3.21 22.82
CA GLU A 230 -1.95 -3.87 22.98
C GLU A 230 -2.96 -3.42 21.92
N THR A 231 -3.00 -2.13 21.60
CA THR A 231 -3.87 -1.59 20.54
C THR A 231 -3.57 -2.23 19.19
N ALA A 232 -2.29 -2.35 18.81
CA ALA A 232 -1.91 -2.98 17.55
C ALA A 232 -2.18 -4.49 17.51
N LEU A 233 -1.94 -5.20 18.61
CA LEU A 233 -2.26 -6.63 18.72
C LEU A 233 -3.77 -6.86 18.61
N ARG A 234 -4.58 -6.09 19.34
CA ARG A 234 -6.05 -6.16 19.26
C ARG A 234 -6.55 -5.83 17.86
N ALA A 235 -5.95 -4.85 17.17
CA ALA A 235 -6.31 -4.52 15.80
C ALA A 235 -6.07 -5.70 14.84
N THR A 236 -4.90 -6.33 14.95
CA THR A 236 -4.51 -7.48 14.12
C THR A 236 -5.44 -8.68 14.37
N ARG A 237 -5.71 -8.99 15.64
CA ARG A 237 -6.66 -10.05 16.04
C ARG A 237 -8.08 -9.79 15.58
N ALA A 238 -8.57 -8.56 15.73
CA ALA A 238 -9.92 -8.18 15.32
C ALA A 238 -10.16 -8.42 13.82
N LEU A 239 -9.13 -8.19 12.99
CA LEU A 239 -9.16 -8.46 11.55
C LEU A 239 -8.86 -9.91 11.19
N GLY A 240 -8.31 -10.71 12.11
CA GLY A 240 -7.92 -12.10 11.86
C GLY A 240 -6.73 -12.23 10.91
N LEU A 241 -5.77 -11.30 11.00
CA LEU A 241 -4.56 -11.33 10.19
C LEU A 241 -3.45 -12.07 10.95
N ASP A 242 -2.79 -13.01 10.29
CA ASP A 242 -1.61 -13.73 10.77
C ASP A 242 -0.38 -12.80 10.84
N TYR A 243 -0.28 -11.84 9.92
CA TYR A 243 0.72 -10.77 9.96
C TYR A 243 0.22 -9.48 9.31
N ALA A 244 0.65 -8.34 9.85
CA ALA A 244 0.27 -7.03 9.33
C ALA A 244 1.24 -5.93 9.79
N GLY A 245 1.28 -4.83 9.03
CA GLY A 245 1.78 -3.55 9.54
C GLY A 245 0.62 -2.70 10.04
N VAL A 246 0.61 -2.35 11.32
CA VAL A 246 -0.40 -1.51 11.95
C VAL A 246 0.12 -0.09 12.07
N ASP A 247 -0.64 0.87 11.54
CA ASP A 247 -0.36 2.30 11.63
C ASP A 247 -1.18 2.89 12.77
N LEU A 248 -0.49 3.45 13.75
CA LEU A 248 -1.07 4.15 14.89
C LEU A 248 -0.71 5.63 14.86
N ILE A 249 -1.60 6.45 15.40
CA ILE A 249 -1.31 7.85 15.69
C ILE A 249 -1.68 8.12 17.15
N GLU A 250 -0.91 8.99 17.78
CA GLU A 250 -1.14 9.45 19.15
C GLU A 250 -2.20 10.55 19.12
N SER A 251 -3.25 10.39 19.92
CA SER A 251 -4.26 11.42 20.18
C SER A 251 -4.26 11.80 21.66
N ASP A 252 -5.04 12.83 22.02
CA ASP A 252 -5.21 13.25 23.43
C ASP A 252 -5.75 12.12 24.34
N ASP A 253 -6.46 11.16 23.77
CA ASP A 253 -7.08 10.02 24.46
C ASP A 253 -6.27 8.71 24.34
N GLY A 254 -5.06 8.77 23.79
CA GLY A 254 -4.16 7.61 23.62
C GLY A 254 -3.96 7.19 22.17
N TRP A 255 -3.63 5.93 21.94
CA TRP A 255 -3.27 5.44 20.60
C TRP A 255 -4.49 5.01 19.79
N VAL A 256 -4.65 5.56 18.58
CA VAL A 256 -5.73 5.19 17.65
C VAL A 256 -5.19 4.56 16.37
N VAL A 257 -5.91 3.58 15.82
CA VAL A 257 -5.51 2.86 14.60
C VAL A 257 -5.93 3.63 13.36
N LEU A 258 -4.96 3.99 12.52
CA LEU A 258 -5.18 4.64 11.22
C LEU A 258 -5.42 3.63 10.10
N GLU A 259 -4.58 2.59 10.03
CA GLU A 259 -4.64 1.58 8.97
C GLU A 259 -4.01 0.26 9.44
N VAL A 260 -4.52 -0.87 8.94
CA VAL A 260 -3.90 -2.18 9.13
C VAL A 260 -3.61 -2.78 7.76
N ASN A 261 -2.33 -2.98 7.46
CA ASN A 261 -1.83 -3.34 6.15
C ASN A 261 -1.46 -4.84 6.09
N PRO A 262 -2.26 -5.69 5.42
CA PRO A 262 -2.03 -7.14 5.39
C PRO A 262 -0.80 -7.54 4.56
N THR A 263 -0.35 -6.65 3.66
CA THR A 263 0.84 -6.84 2.82
C THR A 263 1.85 -5.71 2.98
N ALA A 264 2.04 -5.23 4.22
CA ALA A 264 2.97 -4.14 4.52
C ALA A 264 4.39 -4.43 4.01
N GLY A 265 5.06 -3.40 3.49
CA GLY A 265 6.44 -3.45 3.01
C GLY A 265 7.47 -3.45 4.15
N PHE A 266 8.66 -4.01 3.91
CA PHE A 266 9.68 -4.22 4.94
C PHE A 266 10.77 -3.15 4.92
N ARG A 267 10.96 -2.45 3.80
CA ARG A 267 12.12 -1.57 3.58
C ARG A 267 12.27 -0.47 4.63
N GLY A 268 11.17 0.20 4.99
CA GLY A 268 11.19 1.25 6.01
C GLY A 268 11.58 0.69 7.37
N LEU A 269 10.91 -0.38 7.79
CA LEU A 269 11.17 -1.05 9.06
C LEU A 269 12.61 -1.56 9.15
N PHE A 270 13.12 -2.19 8.09
CA PHE A 270 14.50 -2.68 8.04
C PHE A 270 15.52 -1.55 8.10
N ARG A 271 15.25 -0.40 7.45
CA ARG A 271 16.13 0.77 7.53
C ARG A 271 16.19 1.34 8.95
N ALA A 272 15.07 1.35 9.66
CA ALA A 272 14.99 1.83 11.04
C ALA A 272 15.64 0.85 12.03
N THR A 273 15.22 -0.42 11.99
CA THR A 273 15.46 -1.40 13.06
C THR A 273 16.57 -2.42 12.75
N GLY A 274 16.98 -2.54 11.48
CA GLY A 274 17.82 -3.65 11.02
C GLY A 274 17.12 -5.02 11.05
N ARG A 275 15.82 -5.07 11.35
CA ARG A 275 15.01 -6.30 11.43
C ARG A 275 14.05 -6.43 10.25
N SER A 276 13.97 -7.64 9.72
CA SER A 276 13.11 -8.03 8.60
C SER A 276 12.01 -8.97 9.09
N PRO A 277 10.72 -8.67 8.82
CA PRO A 277 9.61 -9.59 9.13
C PRO A 277 9.65 -10.91 8.37
N ALA A 278 10.46 -11.02 7.30
CA ALA A 278 10.50 -12.18 6.43
C ALA A 278 10.77 -13.49 7.18
N ALA A 279 11.71 -13.50 8.13
CA ALA A 279 12.04 -14.70 8.90
C ALA A 279 10.92 -15.13 9.85
N ALA A 280 10.22 -14.18 10.47
CA ALA A 280 9.07 -14.46 11.32
C ALA A 280 7.88 -14.99 10.51
N ILE A 281 7.61 -14.40 9.33
CA ILE A 281 6.55 -14.88 8.42
C ILE A 281 6.88 -16.29 7.92
N ALA A 282 8.13 -16.55 7.54
CA ALA A 282 8.58 -17.87 7.12
C ALA A 282 8.45 -18.90 8.25
N ARG A 283 8.87 -18.57 9.48
CA ARG A 283 8.64 -19.41 10.68
C ARG A 283 7.16 -19.78 10.80
N LEU A 284 6.27 -18.78 10.79
CA LEU A 284 4.84 -19.00 10.96
C LEU A 284 4.27 -19.93 9.90
N ALA A 285 4.64 -19.74 8.63
CA ALA A 285 4.21 -20.61 7.53
C ALA A 285 4.69 -22.05 7.74
N ILE A 286 5.98 -22.23 8.02
CA ILE A 286 6.60 -23.54 8.23
C ILE A 286 5.93 -24.28 9.39
N GLU A 287 5.73 -23.61 10.52
CA GLU A 287 5.10 -24.20 11.71
C GLU A 287 3.62 -24.52 11.46
N ARG A 288 2.91 -23.69 10.68
CA ARG A 288 1.52 -23.95 10.26
C ARG A 288 1.40 -25.20 9.40
N ALA A 289 2.41 -25.51 8.59
CA ALA A 289 2.50 -26.74 7.80
C ALA A 289 3.03 -27.95 8.61
N GLY A 290 3.33 -27.79 9.90
CA GLY A 290 3.85 -28.86 10.77
C GLY A 290 5.37 -29.04 10.75
N GLY A 291 6.09 -28.16 10.04
CA GLY A 291 7.55 -28.05 10.12
C GLY A 291 8.01 -27.46 11.47
N ARG A 292 9.33 -27.40 11.67
CA ARG A 292 9.93 -26.82 12.88
C ARG A 292 11.19 -26.06 12.52
N VAL A 293 11.32 -24.85 13.04
CA VAL A 293 12.50 -24.01 12.85
C VAL A 293 13.26 -23.81 14.16
N ASP A 294 14.55 -23.50 14.07
CA ASP A 294 15.37 -23.09 15.21
C ASP A 294 15.16 -21.58 15.47
N PRO A 295 14.66 -21.16 16.65
CA PRO A 295 14.47 -19.74 16.97
C PRO A 295 15.75 -18.90 16.84
N ALA A 296 16.93 -19.46 17.13
CA ALA A 296 18.19 -18.74 17.00
C ALA A 296 18.56 -18.49 15.52
N LEU A 297 18.17 -19.40 14.62
CA LEU A 297 18.31 -19.22 13.19
C LEU A 297 17.31 -18.19 12.66
N VAL A 298 16.06 -18.21 13.14
CA VAL A 298 15.04 -17.19 12.79
C VAL A 298 15.55 -15.79 13.10
N GLU A 299 16.07 -15.57 14.31
CA GLU A 299 16.66 -14.29 14.72
C GLU A 299 17.84 -13.87 13.83
N ARG A 300 18.73 -14.82 13.48
CA ARG A 300 19.87 -14.54 12.60
C ARG A 300 19.43 -14.15 11.18
N VAL A 301 18.50 -14.89 10.59
CA VAL A 301 17.95 -14.60 9.24
C VAL A 301 17.19 -13.27 9.25
N GLY A 302 16.46 -12.98 10.33
CA GLY A 302 15.71 -11.74 10.54
C GLY A 302 16.56 -10.46 10.52
N ARG A 303 17.87 -10.55 10.73
CA ARG A 303 18.81 -9.41 10.62
C ARG A 303 19.21 -9.05 9.19
N SER A 304 18.59 -9.68 8.20
CA SER A 304 18.84 -9.45 6.79
C SER A 304 17.55 -9.23 6.01
N LEU A 305 17.61 -8.35 5.01
CA LEU A 305 16.55 -8.19 4.01
C LEU A 305 17.06 -8.71 2.67
N ASP A 306 17.18 -10.03 2.57
CA ASP A 306 17.72 -10.73 1.40
C ASP A 306 16.76 -10.61 0.20
N GLY A 307 17.09 -9.70 -0.71
CA GLY A 307 16.36 -9.49 -1.96
C GLY A 307 16.99 -10.21 -3.16
N THR A 308 17.87 -11.18 -2.95
CA THR A 308 18.37 -12.01 -4.05
C THR A 308 17.22 -12.74 -4.72
N ARG A 309 17.33 -12.99 -6.02
CA ARG A 309 16.26 -13.57 -6.82
C ARG A 309 16.26 -15.09 -6.66
N PRO A 310 15.17 -15.70 -6.16
CA PRO A 310 15.01 -17.15 -6.13
C PRO A 310 15.09 -17.77 -7.53
N ALA A 311 15.47 -19.05 -7.62
CA ALA A 311 15.66 -19.74 -8.89
C ALA A 311 14.36 -19.89 -9.70
N ASP A 312 13.24 -20.03 -8.99
CA ASP A 312 11.87 -20.16 -9.46
C ASP A 312 11.15 -18.80 -9.59
N ALA A 313 11.82 -17.68 -9.33
CA ALA A 313 11.25 -16.37 -9.56
C ALA A 313 10.95 -16.18 -11.05
N PRO A 314 9.81 -15.55 -11.41
CA PRO A 314 9.33 -15.48 -12.79
C PRO A 314 10.43 -14.99 -13.71
N SER A 315 10.76 -15.75 -14.77
CA SER A 315 11.85 -15.40 -15.69
C SER A 315 11.62 -13.98 -16.21
N GLY A 316 12.68 -13.19 -16.39
CA GLY A 316 12.56 -11.76 -16.74
C GLY A 316 12.05 -11.50 -18.17
N ILE A 317 11.15 -12.34 -18.69
CA ILE A 317 10.37 -12.05 -19.88
C ILE A 317 9.56 -10.82 -19.53
N ARG A 318 9.98 -9.72 -20.16
CA ARG A 318 9.33 -8.42 -20.10
C ARG A 318 7.85 -8.61 -20.36
N ASP A 319 7.03 -8.10 -19.47
CA ASP A 319 5.60 -8.01 -19.71
C ASP A 319 5.39 -7.13 -20.96
N GLU A 320 4.99 -7.76 -22.08
CA GLU A 320 4.60 -7.06 -23.30
C GLU A 320 3.39 -6.13 -23.07
N ARG A 321 2.76 -6.21 -21.88
CA ARG A 321 1.67 -5.34 -21.43
C ARG A 321 2.14 -4.05 -20.75
N VAL A 322 3.44 -3.84 -20.47
CA VAL A 322 3.91 -2.55 -19.92
C VAL A 322 3.58 -1.44 -20.92
N PRO A 323 2.70 -0.49 -20.57
CA PRO A 323 2.21 0.46 -21.56
C PRO A 323 3.37 1.34 -22.06
N VAL A 324 3.48 1.43 -23.38
CA VAL A 324 4.48 2.30 -24.03
C VAL A 324 3.90 3.70 -24.16
N VAL A 325 4.54 4.66 -23.51
CA VAL A 325 4.19 6.08 -23.54
C VAL A 325 5.19 6.84 -24.41
N GLY A 326 4.69 7.81 -25.17
CA GLY A 326 5.50 8.71 -25.98
C GLY A 326 6.22 9.79 -25.17
N HIS A 327 6.88 10.73 -25.85
CA HIS A 327 7.43 11.94 -25.22
C HIS A 327 6.35 12.95 -24.80
N ALA A 328 5.14 12.83 -25.35
CA ALA A 328 3.95 13.57 -24.95
C ALA A 328 2.70 12.71 -25.16
N GLU A 329 1.79 12.71 -24.19
CA GLU A 329 0.58 11.87 -24.15
C GLU A 329 -0.63 12.70 -23.71
N ARG A 330 -1.82 12.40 -24.26
CA ARG A 330 -3.06 12.93 -23.67
C ARG A 330 -3.42 12.09 -22.46
N VAL A 331 -3.56 12.73 -21.31
CA VAL A 331 -3.86 12.08 -20.04
C VAL A 331 -5.10 12.70 -19.42
N THR A 332 -5.82 11.93 -18.62
CA THR A 332 -6.90 12.47 -17.78
C THR A 332 -6.34 12.72 -16.38
N VAL A 333 -6.43 13.95 -15.90
CA VAL A 333 -6.03 14.34 -14.54
C VAL A 333 -7.30 14.58 -13.73
N THR A 334 -7.38 13.96 -12.55
CA THR A 334 -8.54 14.03 -11.64
C THR A 334 -8.10 14.58 -10.30
N GLY A 335 -8.86 15.56 -9.80
CA GLY A 335 -8.71 16.13 -8.46
C GLY A 335 -9.96 15.94 -7.60
N VAL A 336 -10.17 16.82 -6.64
CA VAL A 336 -11.29 16.76 -5.69
C VAL A 336 -12.62 17.15 -6.34
N SER A 337 -12.60 18.15 -7.24
CA SER A 337 -13.81 18.72 -7.85
C SER A 337 -14.18 18.11 -9.21
N GLY A 338 -13.32 17.27 -9.80
CA GLY A 338 -13.58 16.62 -11.09
C GLY A 338 -12.33 16.18 -11.85
N SER A 339 -12.49 15.92 -13.15
CA SER A 339 -11.44 15.43 -14.06
C SER A 339 -11.31 16.29 -15.31
N LYS A 340 -10.09 16.46 -15.83
CA LYS A 340 -9.78 17.15 -17.10
C LYS A 340 -8.81 16.34 -17.95
N ALA A 341 -9.06 16.26 -19.25
CA ALA A 341 -8.12 15.69 -20.22
C ALA A 341 -7.13 16.77 -20.69
N VAL A 342 -5.83 16.53 -20.50
CA VAL A 342 -4.74 17.48 -20.80
C VAL A 342 -3.62 16.83 -21.59
N LEU A 343 -2.79 17.64 -22.25
CA LEU A 343 -1.55 17.17 -22.86
C LEU A 343 -0.44 17.16 -21.81
N ALA A 344 0.16 15.99 -21.57
CA ALA A 344 1.26 15.84 -20.64
C ALA A 344 2.57 15.57 -21.37
N ARG A 345 3.66 16.18 -20.90
CA ARG A 345 5.02 15.87 -21.36
C ARG A 345 5.66 14.83 -20.44
N ILE A 346 6.36 13.88 -21.04
CA ILE A 346 7.12 12.86 -20.32
C ILE A 346 8.54 13.39 -20.07
N ASP A 347 8.95 13.45 -18.81
CA ASP A 347 10.25 13.96 -18.36
C ASP A 347 10.97 12.89 -17.54
N THR A 348 11.77 12.06 -18.21
CA THR A 348 12.53 10.98 -17.58
C THR A 348 13.68 11.48 -16.71
N ALA A 349 14.09 12.74 -16.85
CA ALA A 349 15.12 13.36 -16.00
C ALA A 349 14.54 13.83 -14.67
N ALA A 350 13.28 14.27 -14.66
CA ALA A 350 12.57 14.66 -13.45
C ALA A 350 12.29 13.46 -12.51
N SER A 351 12.60 13.60 -11.23
CA SER A 351 12.22 12.61 -10.21
C SER A 351 10.74 12.67 -9.83
N THR A 352 10.11 13.83 -9.99
CA THR A 352 8.75 14.13 -9.55
C THR A 352 7.93 14.75 -10.68
N THR A 353 6.64 14.42 -10.71
CA THR A 353 5.65 15.00 -11.60
C THR A 353 5.35 16.44 -11.18
N ARG A 354 5.08 17.31 -12.16
CA ARG A 354 4.78 18.73 -11.95
C ARG A 354 3.51 19.13 -12.67
N ILE A 355 2.76 20.06 -12.09
CA ILE A 355 1.44 20.49 -12.58
C ILE A 355 1.34 22.02 -12.59
N ASP A 356 0.68 22.56 -13.63
CA ASP A 356 0.33 23.99 -13.72
C ASP A 356 -0.63 24.35 -12.57
N PRO A 357 -0.34 25.39 -11.76
CA PRO A 357 -1.19 25.82 -10.67
C PRO A 357 -2.65 26.11 -11.06
N ARG A 358 -2.91 26.57 -12.28
CA ARG A 358 -4.26 26.82 -12.78
C ARG A 358 -5.03 25.52 -13.00
N LEU A 359 -4.36 24.50 -13.54
CA LEU A 359 -4.96 23.18 -13.70
C LEU A 359 -5.28 22.56 -12.34
N ALA A 360 -4.39 22.70 -11.37
CA ALA A 360 -4.62 22.22 -10.01
C ALA A 360 -5.82 22.92 -9.33
N ALA A 361 -5.90 24.25 -9.42
CA ALA A 361 -7.02 25.03 -8.90
C ALA A 361 -8.35 24.63 -9.56
N ASP A 362 -8.36 24.46 -10.88
CA ASP A 362 -9.54 24.01 -11.64
C ASP A 362 -10.03 22.61 -11.22
N LEU A 363 -9.10 21.73 -10.84
CA LEU A 363 -9.38 20.39 -10.33
C LEU A 363 -9.71 20.38 -8.82
N GLY A 364 -9.75 21.56 -8.19
CA GLY A 364 -10.05 21.73 -6.77
C GLY A 364 -8.99 21.14 -5.85
N THR A 365 -7.75 20.99 -6.34
CA THR A 365 -6.63 20.45 -5.56
C THR A 365 -5.72 21.61 -5.15
N GLU A 366 -5.64 21.86 -3.85
CA GLU A 366 -4.78 22.88 -3.28
C GLU A 366 -3.75 22.27 -2.34
N PRO A 367 -2.58 22.92 -2.21
CA PRO A 367 -1.59 22.51 -1.23
C PRO A 367 -2.17 22.66 0.19
N PRO A 368 -1.82 21.76 1.12
CA PRO A 368 -2.28 21.86 2.50
C PRO A 368 -1.81 23.17 3.14
N ASP A 369 -2.61 23.75 4.05
CA ASP A 369 -2.35 25.06 4.69
C ASP A 369 -1.06 25.10 5.53
N VAL A 370 -0.54 23.93 5.91
CA VAL A 370 0.75 23.81 6.62
C VAL A 370 1.88 23.73 5.59
N VAL A 371 2.31 24.91 5.10
CA VAL A 371 3.49 25.04 4.25
C VAL A 371 4.62 25.62 5.10
N ASP A 372 5.71 24.87 5.28
CA ASP A 372 6.95 25.39 5.87
C ASP A 372 7.72 26.24 4.85
N ASP A 373 8.40 27.28 5.32
CA ASP A 373 9.07 28.29 4.51
C ASP A 373 10.17 27.66 3.64
N GLY A 374 9.92 27.52 2.34
CA GLY A 374 10.94 27.20 1.32
C GLY A 374 10.77 25.90 0.54
N ALA A 375 9.78 25.05 0.84
CA ALA A 375 9.43 23.89 0.01
C ALA A 375 8.45 24.29 -1.11
N PRO A 376 8.60 23.76 -2.35
CA PRO A 376 7.65 24.07 -3.41
C PRO A 376 6.29 23.40 -3.12
N PRO A 377 5.17 24.13 -3.30
CA PRO A 377 3.85 23.64 -2.91
C PRO A 377 3.43 22.41 -3.74
N ARG A 378 2.69 21.48 -3.13
CA ARG A 378 2.39 20.16 -3.73
C ARG A 378 0.91 19.83 -3.63
N VAL A 379 0.39 19.11 -4.62
CA VAL A 379 -1.02 18.71 -4.72
C VAL A 379 -1.15 17.26 -5.13
N ASP A 380 -2.18 16.58 -4.62
CA ASP A 380 -2.49 15.21 -5.02
C ASP A 380 -3.49 15.17 -6.17
N ILE A 381 -3.08 14.49 -7.24
CA ILE A 381 -3.87 14.28 -8.44
C ILE A 381 -3.88 12.80 -8.82
N VAL A 382 -4.93 12.33 -9.48
CA VAL A 382 -4.96 11.02 -10.14
C VAL A 382 -4.75 11.24 -11.63
N VAL A 383 -3.71 10.63 -12.19
CA VAL A 383 -3.37 10.70 -13.61
C VAL A 383 -3.70 9.36 -14.27
N GLU A 384 -4.54 9.38 -15.29
CA GLU A 384 -4.78 8.28 -16.21
C GLU A 384 -3.83 8.39 -17.40
N LEU A 385 -2.85 7.49 -17.49
CA LEU A 385 -1.87 7.40 -18.56
C LEU A 385 -1.89 5.99 -19.16
N ALA A 386 -2.09 5.93 -20.48
CA ALA A 386 -2.16 4.67 -21.24
C ALA A 386 -3.17 3.65 -20.69
N GLY A 387 -4.33 4.13 -20.22
CA GLY A 387 -5.40 3.31 -19.65
C GLY A 387 -5.16 2.88 -18.20
N GLU A 388 -4.00 3.22 -17.62
CA GLU A 388 -3.69 2.99 -16.22
C GLU A 388 -3.82 4.26 -15.39
N ARG A 389 -4.46 4.15 -14.22
CA ARG A 389 -4.66 5.28 -13.30
C ARG A 389 -3.70 5.22 -12.13
N ARG A 390 -3.05 6.34 -11.84
CA ARG A 390 -2.03 6.48 -10.80
C ARG A 390 -2.26 7.75 -10.01
N THR A 391 -2.34 7.65 -8.69
CA THR A 391 -2.28 8.84 -7.83
C THR A 391 -0.84 9.31 -7.69
N VAL A 392 -0.62 10.62 -7.84
CA VAL A 392 0.69 11.26 -7.75
C VAL A 392 0.58 12.55 -6.95
N THR A 393 1.55 12.78 -6.08
CA THR A 393 1.77 14.07 -5.41
C THR A 393 2.62 14.96 -6.31
N ALA A 394 1.96 15.77 -7.13
CA ALA A 394 2.59 16.64 -8.09
C ALA A 394 3.07 17.95 -7.44
N VAL A 395 4.22 18.45 -7.88
CA VAL A 395 4.73 19.76 -7.47
C VAL A 395 4.07 20.83 -8.33
N LEU A 396 3.53 21.87 -7.69
CA LEU A 396 3.05 23.06 -8.38
C LEU A 396 4.24 23.82 -8.96
N ASP A 397 4.23 24.05 -10.26
CA ASP A 397 5.35 24.64 -10.98
C ASP A 397 4.83 25.68 -11.98
N GLU A 398 5.15 26.95 -11.74
CA GLU A 398 4.76 28.06 -12.62
C GLU A 398 5.43 27.98 -14.00
N ASP A 399 6.57 27.27 -14.11
CA ASP A 399 7.25 27.05 -15.39
C ASP A 399 6.54 26.01 -16.27
N VAL A 400 5.54 25.29 -15.72
CA VAL A 400 4.68 24.39 -16.48
C VAL A 400 3.59 25.21 -17.18
N GLY A 401 3.80 25.47 -18.46
CA GLY A 401 2.89 26.28 -19.29
C GLY A 401 1.56 25.60 -19.64
N PRO A 402 0.56 26.39 -20.08
CA PRO A 402 -0.82 25.94 -20.28
C PRO A 402 -1.01 24.95 -21.43
N GLU A 403 -0.07 24.93 -22.39
CA GLU A 403 -0.08 24.02 -23.54
C GLU A 403 0.27 22.58 -23.14
N THR A 404 1.07 22.41 -22.09
CA THR A 404 1.42 21.11 -21.51
C THR A 404 1.35 21.23 -20.00
N PRO A 405 0.13 21.34 -19.42
CA PRO A 405 -0.06 21.73 -18.03
C PRO A 405 0.31 20.62 -17.04
N LEU A 406 0.89 19.51 -17.52
CA LEU A 406 1.43 18.42 -16.72
C LEU A 406 2.78 17.94 -17.29
N ARG A 407 3.79 17.83 -16.44
CA ARG A 407 5.08 17.17 -16.75
C ARG A 407 5.22 15.93 -15.87
N ILE A 408 5.16 14.76 -16.49
CA ILE A 408 5.17 13.46 -15.82
C ILE A 408 6.60 13.03 -15.56
N GLY A 409 6.94 12.84 -14.28
CA GLY A 409 8.27 12.44 -13.83
C GLY A 409 8.41 10.94 -13.54
N ARG A 410 9.59 10.53 -13.07
CA ARG A 410 9.89 9.12 -12.71
C ARG A 410 9.08 8.58 -11.54
N ASP A 411 8.38 9.40 -10.78
CA ASP A 411 7.42 8.96 -9.77
C ASP A 411 6.22 8.21 -10.38
N LEU A 412 5.83 8.58 -11.60
CA LEU A 412 4.78 7.89 -12.36
C LEU A 412 5.38 6.93 -13.41
N LEU A 413 6.50 7.28 -14.06
CA LEU A 413 7.07 6.50 -15.19
C LEU A 413 7.75 5.18 -14.82
N ARG A 414 7.91 4.84 -13.55
CA ARG A 414 8.59 3.59 -13.12
C ARG A 414 7.94 2.32 -13.68
N ASP A 415 6.67 2.41 -14.04
CA ASP A 415 5.86 1.31 -14.52
C ASP A 415 5.52 1.43 -16.01
N TYR A 416 6.22 2.29 -16.75
CA TYR A 416 5.98 2.54 -18.18
C TYR A 416 7.28 2.47 -18.98
N TYR A 417 7.19 2.05 -20.24
CA TYR A 417 8.29 2.20 -21.19
C TYR A 417 8.11 3.51 -21.96
N VAL A 418 9.17 4.32 -22.01
CA VAL A 418 9.15 5.56 -22.79
C VAL A 418 9.74 5.30 -24.17
N ASP A 419 8.90 5.34 -25.22
CA ASP A 419 9.39 5.41 -26.60
C ASP A 419 9.44 6.88 -27.04
N VAL A 420 10.64 7.45 -26.96
CA VAL A 420 10.92 8.85 -27.33
C VAL A 420 10.59 9.19 -28.79
N ARG A 421 10.33 8.21 -29.65
CA ARG A 421 9.93 8.40 -31.06
C ARG A 421 8.42 8.57 -31.24
N ARG A 422 7.62 8.26 -30.23
CA ARG A 422 6.15 8.39 -30.22
C ARG A 422 5.75 9.65 -29.46
N GLY A 423 4.71 10.37 -29.90
CA GLY A 423 4.10 11.45 -29.12
C GLY A 423 3.00 12.22 -29.86
N VAL A 424 2.05 12.76 -29.10
CA VAL A 424 0.95 13.58 -29.63
C VAL A 424 1.44 15.01 -29.84
N ARG A 425 1.34 15.53 -31.07
CA ARG A 425 1.56 16.95 -31.34
C ARG A 425 0.32 17.73 -30.90
N GLY A 426 0.51 18.83 -30.18
CA GLY A 426 -0.60 19.72 -29.82
C GLY A 426 -1.29 20.24 -31.08
N ASP A 427 -2.62 20.36 -31.02
CA ASP A 427 -3.42 21.02 -32.08
C ASP A 427 -3.03 22.50 -32.11
N ALA A 428 -2.01 22.83 -32.90
CA ALA A 428 -1.85 24.19 -33.37
C ALA A 428 -2.97 24.43 -34.38
N GLY A 429 -3.97 25.22 -33.97
CA GLY A 429 -4.95 25.80 -34.90
C GLY A 429 -4.23 26.55 -36.02
N ASP A 430 -4.85 26.51 -37.20
CA ASP A 430 -4.42 27.15 -38.46
C ASP A 430 -3.83 28.56 -38.32
#